data_AF-K9BLE1-F1
#
_entry.id   AF-K9BLE1-F1
#
_cell.length_a   1.000
_cell.length_b   1.000
_cell.length_c   1.000
_cell.angle_alpha   90.00
_cell.angle_beta   90.00
_cell.angle_gamma   90.00
#
_symmetry.space_group_name_H-M   'P 1'
#
loop_
_entity.id
_entity.type
_entity.pdbx_description
1 polymer ?
#
loop_
_entity_poly.entity_id
_entity_poly.type
_entity_poly.pdbx_seq_one_letter_code
_entity_poly.pdbx_strand_id
1 'polypeptide(L)' 'MDNGETVVLGGIFEQENISSQVKVPFLGDLPYVGRLFRRDLKTDNKRELLIFITPRIVNDTLTRNH' A
#
# COMPACT_ATOMS: atom_id res chain seq x y z
N MET A 1 -16.21 -14.25 -25.58
CA MET A 1 -15.88 -13.63 -24.28
C MET A 1 -15.96 -14.76 -23.27
N ASP A 2 -14.81 -15.18 -22.78
CA ASP A 2 -14.63 -16.46 -22.12
C ASP A 2 -15.16 -16.46 -20.68
N ASN A 3 -15.83 -17.55 -20.32
CA ASN A 3 -16.30 -17.81 -18.98
C ASN A 3 -15.10 -18.15 -18.09
N GLY A 4 -14.82 -17.33 -17.07
CA GLY A 4 -13.75 -17.61 -16.09
C GLY A 4 -12.46 -16.79 -16.23
N GLU A 5 -12.42 -15.75 -17.06
CA GLU A 5 -11.28 -14.84 -17.13
C GLU A 5 -11.23 -13.92 -15.89
N THR A 6 -10.07 -13.85 -15.23
CA THR A 6 -9.86 -12.96 -14.07
C THR A 6 -9.65 -11.54 -14.56
N VAL A 7 -10.58 -10.65 -14.23
CA VAL A 7 -10.50 -9.23 -14.56
C VAL A 7 -9.98 -8.44 -13.37
N VAL A 8 -9.04 -7.53 -13.64
CA VAL A 8 -8.61 -6.50 -12.69
C VAL A 8 -9.65 -5.39 -12.71
N LEU A 9 -10.37 -5.19 -11.60
CA LEU A 9 -11.34 -4.11 -11.49
C LEU A 9 -10.66 -2.77 -11.16
N GLY A 10 -9.53 -2.83 -10.46
CA GLY A 10 -8.78 -1.67 -10.01
C GLY A 10 -7.92 -1.98 -8.79
N GLY A 11 -7.34 -0.93 -8.22
CA GLY A 11 -6.50 -1.03 -7.02
C GLY A 11 -6.46 0.27 -6.23
N ILE A 12 -5.94 0.18 -5.01
CA ILE A 12 -5.69 1.31 -4.13
C ILE A 12 -4.16 1.47 -4.04
N PHE A 13 -3.69 2.67 -4.34
CA PHE A 13 -2.31 3.07 -4.12
C PHE A 13 -2.30 4.09 -2.98
N GLU A 14 -1.63 3.74 -1.88
CA GLU A 14 -1.47 4.62 -0.73
C GLU A 14 0.02 4.84 -0.48
N GLN A 15 0.40 6.11 -0.33
CA GLN A 15 1.74 6.48 0.09
C GLN A 15 1.69 7.42 1.30
N GLU A 16 2.37 7.01 2.36
CA GLU A 16 2.49 7.75 3.61
C GLU A 16 3.97 8.09 3.84
N ASN A 17 4.26 9.40 3.94
CA ASN A 17 5.59 9.91 4.23
C ASN A 17 5.61 10.53 5.63
N ILE A 18 6.34 9.91 6.55
CA ILE A 18 6.51 10.41 7.92
C ILE A 18 7.94 10.90 8.09
N SER A 19 8.08 12.19 8.42
CA SER A 19 9.37 12.80 8.76
C SER A 19 9.34 13.22 10.23
N SER A 20 10.22 12.62 11.02
CA SER A 20 10.42 12.95 12.43
C SER A 20 11.86 13.38 12.65
N GLN A 21 12.07 14.44 13.42
CA GLN A 21 13.39 14.93 13.79
C GLN A 21 13.49 15.03 15.30
N VAL A 22 14.53 14.41 15.85
CA VAL A 22 14.92 14.57 17.25
C VAL A 22 16.27 15.26 17.30
N LYS A 23 16.40 16.33 18.10
CA LYS A 23 17.64 17.10 18.23
C LYS A 23 17.98 17.44 19.67
N VAL A 24 19.27 17.52 19.97
CA VAL A 24 19.77 18.12 21.22
C VAL A 24 19.57 19.64 21.15
N PRO A 25 18.93 20.28 22.16
CA PRO A 25 18.77 21.73 22.21
C PRO A 25 20.12 22.46 22.11
N PHE A 26 20.16 23.63 21.47
CA PHE A 26 21.36 24.43 21.18
C PHE A 26 22.39 23.78 20.24
N LEU A 27 22.85 22.56 20.52
CA LEU A 27 23.90 21.89 19.73
C LEU A 27 23.40 21.39 18.37
N GLY A 28 22.12 21.01 18.27
CA GLY A 28 21.53 20.54 17.03
C GLY A 28 21.50 21.59 15.93
N ASP A 29 21.49 22.88 16.26
CA ASP A 29 21.35 23.97 15.29
C ASP A 29 22.70 24.58 14.87
N LEU A 30 23.81 24.04 15.36
CA LEU A 30 25.14 24.49 14.99
C LEU A 30 25.45 24.21 13.50
N PRO A 31 25.99 25.19 12.75
CA PRO A 31 26.47 24.96 11.40
C PRO A 31 27.64 23.98 11.42
N TYR A 32 27.78 23.20 10.34
CA TYR A 32 28.78 22.13 10.14
C TYR A 32 28.62 20.90 11.08
N VAL A 33 28.49 21.10 12.39
CA VAL A 33 28.52 20.01 13.39
C VAL A 33 27.15 19.59 13.92
N GLY A 34 26.10 20.39 13.71
CA GLY A 34 24.76 20.11 14.25
C GLY A 34 24.18 18.76 13.81
N ARG A 35 24.60 18.22 12.66
CA ARG A 35 24.16 16.90 12.19
C ARG A 35 24.60 15.74 13.10
N LEU A 36 25.69 15.88 13.86
CA LEU A 36 26.11 14.86 14.83
C LEU A 36 25.23 14.81 16.07
N PHE A 37 24.47 15.89 16.34
CA PHE A 37 23.61 16.06 17.51
C PHE A 37 22.13 16.03 17.16
N ARG A 38 21.80 15.55 15.96
CA ARG A 38 20.43 15.37 15.47
C ARG A 38 20.26 13.96 14.90
N ARG A 39 19.05 13.43 15.06
CA ARG A 39 18.63 12.17 14.45
C ARG A 39 17.37 12.45 13.63
N ASP A 40 17.53 12.36 12.32
CA ASP A 40 16.42 12.44 11.37
C ASP A 40 15.90 11.01 11.12
N LEU A 41 14.61 10.81 11.30
CA LEU A 41 13.89 9.57 11.04
C LEU A 41 12.94 9.83 9.88
N LYS A 42 13.15 9.13 8.77
CA LYS A 42 12.25 9.15 7.62
C LYS A 42 11.67 7.77 7.44
N THR A 43 10.34 7.70 7.43
CA THR A 43 9.59 6.48 7.13
C THR A 43 8.79 6.73 5.87
N ASP A 44 8.98 5.87 4.87
CA ASP A 44 8.21 5.84 3.63
C ASP A 44 7.42 4.53 3.61
N ASN A 45 6.11 4.62 3.76
CA ASN A 45 5.19 3.50 3.74
C ASN A 45 4.43 3.52 2.40
N LYS A 46 4.59 2.45 1.62
CA LYS A 46 3.88 2.25 0.36
C LYS A 46 3.00 1.02 0.46
N ARG A 47 1.72 1.18 0.12
CA ARG A 47 0.75 0.08 0.10
C ARG A 47 0.07 0.03 -1.26
N GLU A 48 0.08 -1.15 -1.86
CA GLU A 48 -0.56 -1.44 -3.13
C GLU A 48 -1.55 -2.58 -2.92
N LEU A 49 -2.84 -2.29 -3.08
CA LEU A 49 -3.90 -3.28 -3.02
C LEU A 49 -4.51 -3.44 -4.41
N LEU A 50 -4.62 -4.68 -4.89
CA LEU A 50 -5.25 -5.02 -6.16
C LEU A 50 -6.49 -5.86 -5.92
N ILE A 51 -7.58 -5.55 -6.63
CA ILE A 51 -8.83 -6.28 -6.55
C ILE A 51 -9.07 -7.01 -7.87
N PHE A 52 -9.19 -8.34 -7.78
CA PHE A 52 -9.44 -9.24 -8.89
C PHE A 52 -10.80 -9.90 -8.74
N ILE A 53 -11.55 -10.04 -9.84
CA ILE A 53 -12.75 -10.86 -9.87
C ILE A 53 -12.63 -11.93 -10.94
N THR A 54 -13.14 -13.11 -10.64
CA THR A 54 -13.20 -14.23 -11.59
C THR A 54 -14.63 -14.75 -11.59
N PRO A 55 -15.46 -14.35 -12.57
CA PRO A 55 -16.84 -14.81 -12.65
C PRO A 55 -16.87 -16.29 -13.05
N ARG A 56 -17.70 -17.09 -12.39
CA ARG A 56 -17.96 -18.48 -12.77
C ARG A 56 -19.43 -18.64 -13.15
N ILE A 57 -19.69 -19.07 -14.38
CA ILE A 57 -21.05 -19.42 -14.81
C ILE A 57 -21.39 -20.81 -14.27
N VAL A 58 -22.49 -20.91 -13.53
CA VAL A 58 -23.04 -22.16 -13.01
C VAL A 58 -24.29 -22.47 -13.84
N ASN A 59 -24.24 -23.51 -14.67
CA ASN A 59 -25.39 -23.96 -15.45
C ASN A 59 -26.26 -24.88 -14.57
N ASP A 60 -27.38 -24.36 -14.07
CA ASP A 60 -28.38 -25.17 -13.39
C ASP A 60 -29.19 -25.98 -14.41
N THR A 61 -28.69 -27.16 -14.78
CA THR A 61 -29.37 -28.08 -15.70
C THR A 61 -29.42 -29.52 -15.19
N LEU A 62 -29.27 -29.73 -13.88
CA LEU A 62 -29.29 -31.06 -13.28
C LEU A 62 -30.22 -31.18 -12.07
N THR A 63 -31.43 -30.62 -12.10
CA THR A 63 -32.55 -31.17 -11.29
C THR A 63 -33.92 -30.86 -11.90
N ARG A 64 -34.17 -31.33 -13.13
CA ARG A 64 -35.54 -31.55 -13.62
C ARG A 64 -35.71 -33.02 -13.97
N ASN A 65 -35.63 -33.85 -12.94
CA ASN A 65 -36.10 -35.23 -12.95
C ASN A 65 -36.79 -35.49 -11.60
N HIS A 66 -37.99 -34.92 -11.45
CA HIS A 66 -39.18 -35.64 -11.03
C HIS A 66 -40.41 -34.78 -11.35
#